data_AF-A0A150H332-F1
#
_entry.id   AF-A0A150H332-F1
#
_cell.length_a   1.000
_cell.length_b   1.000
_cell.length_c   1.000
_cell.angle_alpha   90.00
_cell.angle_beta   90.00
_cell.angle_gamma   90.00
#
_symmetry.space_group_name_H-M   'P 1'
#
loop_
_entity.id
_entity.type
_entity.pdbx_description
1 polymer ?
#
loop_
_entity_poly.entity_id
_entity_poly.type
_entity_poly.pdbx_seq_one_letter_code
_entity_poly.pdbx_strand_id
1 'polypeptide(L)'
;MPGSVSRSQSGLSQSSFSSAPSVVSRFEDGASNELLDWGEGFVVGVYGVLFTIVKERYNTGVRWLLIKLALDFAQLFTVVFKPSDGWIIDEDLWLWKLLRMLQFVDWIRPRGYSIFLAALYTMIGLLAVAVALSAWVAWCFQHRSFPFVWPIKVLRVYANIFFHVLDVATLTLLQLPFDCRWIGYRQEVQNHLAIFPSMVCTEMPHVAHMSAAGLALLTYLVMALCNLMADFELNPTTRNLYAISNSEVEVRAFGVKFLMTVFTYAVGWRKVQNLLELCLSCYLAWLYLKWQPHLFGWVNHLRVGLYCSIATVSVGSVMLSFRPDATKPFRQATTTALLASMGVMLVLGAAASYVRLKLWSNYVLMRYRTAPAGQKARRIYKFKDAREVEIVARVCRRWTDQHYELLDVKAAKEAEIIIKGGMQLFPDSAYMRITYVNFLIDVLESSQTGYSQLQTAKKCNPNLIERFAIFAREQASRGRCAGASGRAGGRAPAGAPLAGPGSA
;
A
#
# COMPACT_ATOMS: atom_id res chain seq x y z
N MET A 1 -73.76 -51.96 19.01
CA MET A 1 -74.30 -50.74 18.37
C MET A 1 -73.48 -50.47 17.11
N PRO A 2 -74.13 -50.14 15.99
CA PRO A 2 -73.70 -50.55 14.66
C PRO A 2 -73.02 -49.42 13.86
N GLY A 3 -72.36 -49.78 12.74
CA GLY A 3 -72.21 -48.88 11.60
C GLY A 3 -70.84 -48.84 10.94
N SER A 4 -70.53 -49.82 10.10
CA SER A 4 -69.52 -49.74 9.04
C SER A 4 -69.90 -48.71 7.98
N VAL A 5 -69.00 -47.84 7.51
CA VAL A 5 -69.08 -47.24 6.15
C VAL A 5 -67.69 -46.97 5.57
N SER A 6 -67.67 -47.14 4.25
CA SER A 6 -66.68 -47.26 3.19
C SER A 6 -65.84 -46.05 2.77
N ARG A 7 -64.74 -46.44 2.12
CA ARG A 7 -63.97 -45.88 0.99
C ARG A 7 -64.75 -45.03 -0.06
N SER A 8 -63.98 -44.19 -0.78
CA SER A 8 -64.16 -43.64 -2.15
C SER A 8 -64.46 -42.12 -2.24
N GLN A 9 -63.46 -41.30 -2.63
CA GLN A 9 -63.35 -40.54 -3.90
C GLN A 9 -64.57 -39.63 -4.20
N SER A 10 -64.45 -38.33 -4.47
CA SER A 10 -63.62 -37.70 -5.50
C SER A 10 -63.69 -36.16 -5.45
N GLY A 11 -62.68 -35.45 -5.96
CA GLY A 11 -62.83 -34.04 -6.37
C GLY A 11 -61.50 -33.28 -6.38
N LEU A 12 -60.88 -33.19 -7.57
CA LEU A 12 -59.62 -32.52 -7.84
C LEU A 12 -59.66 -31.01 -7.57
N SER A 13 -58.57 -30.48 -7.03
CA SER A 13 -58.00 -29.22 -7.53
C SER A 13 -56.49 -29.24 -7.35
N GLN A 14 -55.79 -29.20 -8.48
CA GLN A 14 -54.35 -28.95 -8.54
C GLN A 14 -54.07 -27.58 -7.93
N SER A 15 -53.27 -27.52 -6.87
CA SER A 15 -52.54 -26.30 -6.51
C SER A 15 -51.05 -26.61 -6.50
N SER A 16 -50.42 -25.99 -7.48
CA SER A 16 -48.99 -25.80 -7.71
C SER A 16 -48.16 -25.84 -6.42
N PHE A 17 -47.18 -26.74 -6.39
CA PHE A 17 -46.01 -26.61 -5.52
C PHE A 17 -45.32 -25.28 -5.83
N SER A 18 -45.67 -24.23 -5.09
CA SER A 18 -44.88 -23.01 -5.01
C SER A 18 -43.63 -23.35 -4.21
N SER A 19 -42.56 -23.62 -4.95
CA SER A 19 -41.18 -23.55 -4.48
C SER A 19 -40.99 -22.28 -3.65
N ALA A 20 -40.79 -22.45 -2.35
CA ALA A 20 -40.39 -21.38 -1.46
C ALA A 20 -39.13 -20.71 -2.03
N PRO A 21 -39.14 -19.39 -2.31
CA PRO A 21 -37.94 -18.72 -2.78
C PRO A 21 -36.91 -18.72 -1.66
N SER A 22 -35.72 -19.22 -1.98
CA SER A 22 -34.56 -19.26 -1.11
C SER A 22 -34.28 -17.89 -0.50
N VAL A 23 -34.21 -17.82 0.83
CA VAL A 23 -33.81 -16.64 1.63
C VAL A 23 -32.46 -16.05 1.18
N VAL A 24 -31.66 -16.82 0.43
CA VAL A 24 -30.37 -16.41 -0.15
C VAL A 24 -30.53 -15.36 -1.26
N SER A 25 -31.59 -15.39 -2.08
CA SER A 25 -31.75 -14.41 -3.17
C SER A 25 -32.12 -13.01 -2.68
N ARG A 26 -32.81 -12.89 -1.54
CA ARG A 26 -33.08 -11.58 -0.90
C ARG A 26 -31.82 -10.88 -0.38
N PHE A 27 -30.77 -11.63 -0.05
CA PHE A 27 -29.48 -11.04 0.35
C PHE A 27 -28.67 -10.53 -0.83
N GLU A 28 -28.86 -11.12 -2.02
CA GLU A 28 -28.18 -10.69 -3.24
C GLU A 28 -28.78 -9.38 -3.80
N ASP A 29 -30.11 -9.25 -3.84
CA ASP A 29 -30.77 -8.07 -4.40
C ASP A 29 -30.80 -6.85 -3.46
N GLY A 30 -30.88 -7.07 -2.14
CA GLY A 30 -30.92 -5.97 -1.16
C GLY A 30 -29.57 -5.27 -0.99
N ALA A 31 -28.47 -6.04 -0.97
CA ALA A 31 -27.13 -5.50 -0.81
C ALA A 31 -26.56 -4.88 -2.09
N SER A 32 -27.06 -5.29 -3.28
CA SER A 32 -26.74 -4.61 -4.53
C SER A 32 -27.54 -3.34 -4.74
N ASN A 33 -28.83 -3.32 -4.36
CA ASN A 33 -29.68 -2.15 -4.60
C ASN A 33 -29.39 -0.97 -3.66
N GLU A 34 -28.91 -1.21 -2.42
CA GLU A 34 -28.49 -0.10 -1.53
C GLU A 34 -27.11 0.48 -1.87
N LEU A 35 -26.31 -0.19 -2.71
CA LEU A 35 -24.99 0.27 -3.17
C LEU A 35 -25.04 0.84 -4.60
N LEU A 36 -26.24 1.21 -5.07
CA LEU A 36 -26.52 1.67 -6.43
C LEU A 36 -27.13 3.07 -6.49
N ASP A 37 -27.34 3.75 -5.36
CA ASP A 37 -28.12 5.00 -5.29
C ASP A 37 -27.26 6.29 -5.21
N TRP A 38 -25.94 6.16 -5.38
CA TRP A 38 -25.06 7.30 -5.60
C TRP A 38 -24.49 7.19 -7.03
N GLY A 39 -23.79 8.20 -7.56
CA GLY A 39 -23.09 8.14 -8.86
C GLY A 39 -21.94 7.10 -8.90
N GLU A 40 -22.19 5.87 -8.45
CA GLU A 40 -21.30 4.83 -7.96
C GLU A 40 -20.76 3.92 -9.06
N GLY A 41 -21.31 3.91 -10.27
CA GLY A 41 -20.79 3.09 -11.36
C GLY A 41 -19.31 3.36 -11.66
N PHE A 42 -18.88 4.62 -11.57
CA PHE A 42 -17.48 5.02 -11.72
C PHE A 42 -16.64 4.59 -10.52
N VAL A 43 -17.09 4.85 -9.29
CA VAL A 43 -16.37 4.51 -8.05
C VAL A 43 -16.20 2.99 -7.91
N VAL A 44 -17.24 2.22 -8.22
CA VAL A 44 -17.22 0.75 -8.26
C VAL A 44 -16.24 0.26 -9.33
N GLY A 45 -16.20 0.91 -10.50
CA GLY A 45 -15.21 0.62 -11.54
C GLY A 45 -13.77 0.84 -11.05
N VAL A 46 -13.49 1.98 -10.43
CA VAL A 46 -12.17 2.31 -9.85
C VAL A 46 -11.79 1.31 -8.76
N TYR A 47 -12.69 1.02 -7.81
CA TYR A 47 -12.46 0.02 -6.77
C TYR A 47 -12.27 -1.39 -7.34
N GLY A 48 -12.99 -1.75 -8.41
CA GLY A 48 -12.78 -3.00 -9.13
C GLY A 48 -11.36 -3.11 -9.69
N VAL A 49 -10.89 -2.07 -10.40
CA VAL A 49 -9.52 -2.00 -10.91
C VAL A 49 -8.51 -2.16 -9.78
N LEU A 50 -8.61 -1.33 -8.73
CA LEU A 50 -7.71 -1.36 -7.58
C LEU A 50 -7.70 -2.73 -6.90
N PHE A 51 -8.86 -3.34 -6.72
CA PHE A 51 -8.98 -4.68 -6.16
C PHE A 51 -8.27 -5.71 -7.02
N THR A 52 -8.41 -5.68 -8.34
CA THR A 52 -7.70 -6.63 -9.22
C THR A 52 -6.20 -6.45 -9.21
N ILE A 53 -5.71 -5.22 -9.05
CA ILE A 53 -4.28 -4.94 -8.97
C ILE A 53 -3.70 -5.52 -7.67
N VAL A 54 -4.37 -5.29 -6.54
CA VAL A 54 -3.84 -5.63 -5.21
C VAL A 54 -4.06 -7.10 -4.82
N LYS A 55 -5.11 -7.75 -5.33
CA LYS A 55 -5.51 -9.10 -4.91
C LYS A 55 -4.41 -10.16 -5.09
N GLU A 56 -3.67 -10.12 -6.19
CA GLU A 56 -2.59 -11.06 -6.47
C GLU A 56 -1.26 -10.32 -6.45
N ARG A 57 -0.59 -10.37 -5.29
CA ARG A 57 0.73 -9.78 -5.15
C ARG A 57 1.79 -10.73 -5.71
N TYR A 58 2.56 -10.24 -6.67
CA TYR A 58 3.73 -10.95 -7.16
C TYR A 58 4.82 -10.98 -6.08
N ASN A 59 5.53 -12.10 -5.98
CA ASN A 59 6.83 -12.18 -5.31
C ASN A 59 6.85 -11.75 -3.82
N THR A 60 6.13 -12.49 -2.98
CA THR A 60 6.09 -12.28 -1.50
C THR A 60 7.32 -12.78 -0.74
N GLY A 61 8.35 -13.25 -1.44
CA GLY A 61 9.57 -13.81 -0.84
C GLY A 61 10.48 -12.76 -0.19
N VAL A 62 11.26 -13.18 0.81
CA VAL A 62 12.24 -12.33 1.52
C VAL A 62 13.22 -11.66 0.54
N ARG A 63 13.71 -12.40 -0.47
CA ARG A 63 14.66 -11.87 -1.46
C ARG A 63 14.11 -10.64 -2.20
N TRP A 64 12.86 -10.71 -2.63
CA TRP A 64 12.20 -9.61 -3.34
C TRP A 64 11.89 -8.43 -2.43
N LEU A 65 11.52 -8.70 -1.18
CA LEU A 65 11.37 -7.66 -0.17
C LEU A 65 12.68 -6.89 0.05
N LEU A 66 13.80 -7.61 0.20
CA LEU A 66 15.12 -6.97 0.38
C LEU A 66 15.54 -6.16 -0.84
N ILE A 67 15.32 -6.67 -2.06
CA ILE A 67 15.57 -5.92 -3.30
C ILE A 67 14.75 -4.63 -3.34
N LYS A 68 13.46 -4.70 -3.01
CA LYS A 68 12.58 -3.52 -2.98
C LYS A 68 13.05 -2.50 -1.95
N LEU A 69 13.40 -2.93 -0.73
CA LEU A 69 13.90 -2.03 0.31
C LEU A 69 15.25 -1.40 -0.08
N ALA A 70 16.13 -2.18 -0.72
CA ALA A 70 17.42 -1.68 -1.21
C ALA A 70 17.24 -0.65 -2.34
N LEU A 71 16.31 -0.90 -3.27
CA LEU A 71 16.00 0.04 -4.35
C LEU A 71 15.36 1.32 -3.81
N ASP A 72 14.37 1.23 -2.91
CA ASP A 72 13.76 2.40 -2.29
C ASP A 72 14.80 3.25 -1.53
N PHE A 73 15.66 2.58 -0.75
CA PHE A 73 16.77 3.25 -0.07
C PHE A 73 17.74 3.91 -1.06
N ALA A 74 18.16 3.19 -2.11
CA ALA A 74 19.11 3.71 -3.09
C ALA A 74 18.51 4.91 -3.85
N GLN A 75 17.23 4.87 -4.20
CA GLN A 75 16.56 5.99 -4.87
C GLN A 75 16.51 7.23 -3.97
N LEU A 76 16.09 7.08 -2.72
CA LEU A 76 16.08 8.19 -1.77
C LEU A 76 17.48 8.70 -1.43
N PHE A 77 18.45 7.80 -1.32
CA PHE A 77 19.86 8.16 -1.16
C PHE A 77 20.30 9.03 -2.32
N THR A 78 20.00 8.66 -3.57
CA THR A 78 20.37 9.46 -4.74
C THR A 78 19.64 10.79 -4.87
N VAL A 79 18.49 10.97 -4.20
CA VAL A 79 17.80 12.26 -4.13
C VAL A 79 18.50 13.20 -3.16
N VAL A 80 18.99 12.71 -2.03
CA VAL A 80 19.62 13.52 -0.97
C VAL A 80 21.12 13.71 -1.20
N PHE A 81 21.78 12.69 -1.74
CA PHE A 81 23.21 12.65 -1.92
C PHE A 81 23.57 13.21 -3.29
N LYS A 82 23.97 14.49 -3.32
CA LYS A 82 24.31 15.20 -4.56
C LYS A 82 25.80 15.53 -4.56
N PRO A 83 26.61 15.05 -5.53
CA PRO A 83 28.03 15.40 -5.61
C PRO A 83 28.30 16.92 -5.61
N SER A 84 27.33 17.72 -6.09
CA SER A 84 27.38 19.18 -6.09
C SER A 84 27.48 19.83 -4.70
N ASP A 85 27.15 19.09 -3.63
CA ASP A 85 27.23 19.59 -2.26
C ASP A 85 28.65 19.54 -1.69
N GLY A 86 29.62 19.04 -2.45
CA GLY A 86 31.04 19.02 -2.09
C GLY A 86 31.51 17.71 -1.47
N TRP A 87 30.75 16.62 -1.65
CA TRP A 87 31.15 15.26 -1.30
C TRP A 87 32.38 14.83 -2.10
N ILE A 88 33.33 14.16 -1.45
CA ILE A 88 34.51 13.59 -2.12
C ILE A 88 34.39 12.08 -2.12
N ILE A 89 34.22 11.50 -3.30
CA ILE A 89 33.93 10.07 -3.49
C ILE A 89 34.91 9.54 -4.52
N ASP A 90 35.30 8.28 -4.33
CA ASP A 90 35.99 7.52 -5.35
C ASP A 90 34.98 7.00 -6.39
N GLU A 91 35.01 7.56 -7.60
CA GLU A 91 34.08 7.22 -8.68
C GLU A 91 34.27 5.79 -9.20
N ASP A 92 35.38 5.13 -8.88
CA ASP A 92 35.67 3.79 -9.38
C ASP A 92 35.02 2.65 -8.60
N LEU A 93 34.48 2.95 -7.41
CA LEU A 93 33.75 2.01 -6.59
C LEU A 93 32.54 1.43 -7.35
N TRP A 94 32.44 0.11 -7.39
CA TRP A 94 31.34 -0.61 -8.06
C TRP A 94 29.95 -0.19 -7.54
N LEU A 95 29.85 0.11 -6.24
CA LEU A 95 28.62 0.57 -5.61
C LEU A 95 28.18 1.94 -6.15
N TRP A 96 29.14 2.83 -6.40
CA TRP A 96 28.86 4.13 -7.01
C TRP A 96 28.41 3.98 -8.46
N LYS A 97 29.04 3.08 -9.22
CA LYS A 97 28.62 2.73 -10.58
C LYS A 97 27.17 2.22 -10.62
N LEU A 98 26.76 1.42 -9.62
CA LEU A 98 25.37 0.95 -9.47
C LEU A 98 24.40 2.10 -9.11
N LEU A 99 24.75 2.95 -8.13
CA LEU A 99 23.92 4.09 -7.74
C LEU A 99 23.74 5.09 -8.88
N ARG A 100 24.78 5.28 -9.70
CA ARG A 100 24.75 6.13 -10.88
C ARG A 100 23.79 5.61 -11.95
N MET A 101 23.63 4.30 -12.08
CA MET A 101 22.61 3.71 -12.98
C MET A 101 21.18 4.01 -12.50
N LEU A 102 20.98 4.20 -11.19
CA LEU A 102 19.67 4.51 -10.61
C LEU A 102 19.32 6.01 -10.76
N GLN A 103 20.33 6.88 -10.83
CA GLN A 103 20.16 8.28 -11.21
C GLN A 103 20.02 8.42 -12.72
N PHE A 104 18.77 8.45 -13.21
CA PHE A 104 18.48 8.68 -14.62
C PHE A 104 19.22 9.90 -15.19
N VAL A 105 19.37 10.96 -14.39
CA VAL A 105 20.07 12.20 -14.79
C VAL A 105 21.50 11.96 -15.27
N ASP A 106 22.26 11.14 -14.56
CA ASP A 106 23.67 10.91 -14.84
C ASP A 106 23.89 10.03 -16.07
N TRP A 107 22.95 9.14 -16.35
CA TRP A 107 22.93 8.34 -17.56
C TRP A 107 22.46 9.14 -18.79
N ILE A 108 21.55 10.09 -18.59
CA ILE A 108 20.94 10.90 -19.64
C ILE A 108 21.85 12.07 -20.06
N ARG A 109 22.49 12.76 -19.10
CA ARG A 109 23.32 13.95 -19.36
C ARG A 109 24.35 13.78 -20.48
N PRO A 110 25.20 12.72 -20.52
CA PRO A 110 26.21 12.58 -21.57
C PRO A 110 25.63 12.18 -22.94
N ARG A 111 24.40 11.67 -22.96
CA ARG A 111 23.72 11.15 -24.16
C ARG A 111 22.93 12.22 -24.93
N GLY A 112 22.81 13.41 -24.36
CA GLY A 112 22.17 14.56 -25.01
C GLY A 112 20.65 14.61 -24.84
N TYR A 113 20.08 15.72 -25.31
CA TYR A 113 18.68 16.08 -25.10
C TYR A 113 17.68 15.13 -25.81
N SER A 114 18.05 14.58 -26.97
CA SER A 114 17.16 13.66 -27.71
C SER A 114 16.90 12.35 -26.96
N ILE A 115 17.92 11.82 -26.28
CA ILE A 115 17.79 10.58 -25.49
C ILE A 115 16.96 10.83 -24.22
N PHE A 116 17.10 12.01 -23.63
CA PHE A 116 16.20 12.47 -22.57
C PHE A 116 14.74 12.44 -23.02
N LEU A 117 14.42 13.07 -24.16
CA LEU A 117 13.06 13.09 -24.68
C LEU A 117 12.53 11.69 -24.98
N ALA A 118 13.34 10.81 -25.58
CA ALA A 118 12.95 9.44 -25.84
C ALA A 118 12.57 8.68 -24.55
N ALA A 119 13.36 8.83 -23.49
CA ALA A 119 13.08 8.23 -22.19
C ALA A 119 11.79 8.81 -21.56
N LEU A 120 11.63 10.13 -21.59
CA LEU A 120 10.44 10.82 -21.08
C LEU A 120 9.17 10.34 -21.80
N TYR A 121 9.15 10.35 -23.13
CA TYR A 121 7.98 9.94 -23.91
C TYR A 121 7.71 8.44 -23.84
N THR A 122 8.73 7.61 -23.65
CA THR A 122 8.53 6.18 -23.36
C THR A 122 7.76 6.01 -22.06
N MET A 123 8.14 6.74 -21.01
CA MET A 123 7.44 6.68 -19.72
C MET A 123 6.02 7.28 -19.78
N ILE A 124 5.83 8.38 -20.52
CA ILE A 124 4.49 8.95 -20.77
C ILE A 124 3.62 7.94 -21.55
N GLY A 125 4.18 7.28 -22.57
CA GLY A 125 3.49 6.26 -23.35
C GLY A 125 3.07 5.05 -22.51
N LEU A 126 3.98 4.54 -21.67
CA LEU A 126 3.67 3.45 -20.74
C LEU A 126 2.58 3.84 -19.73
N LEU A 127 2.60 5.07 -19.23
CA LEU A 127 1.55 5.60 -18.36
C LEU A 127 0.21 5.70 -19.09
N ALA A 128 0.19 6.19 -20.33
CA ALA A 128 -1.02 6.28 -21.15
C ALA A 128 -1.62 4.89 -21.40
N VAL A 129 -0.78 3.88 -21.69
CA VAL A 129 -1.23 2.49 -21.80
C VAL A 129 -1.81 1.98 -20.47
N ALA A 130 -1.17 2.28 -19.33
CA ALA A 130 -1.70 1.90 -18.02
C ALA A 130 -3.07 2.54 -17.72
N VAL A 131 -3.27 3.80 -18.10
CA VAL A 131 -4.58 4.49 -17.99
C VAL A 131 -5.62 3.82 -18.88
N ALA A 132 -5.30 3.54 -20.14
CA ALA A 132 -6.21 2.89 -21.09
C ALA A 132 -6.62 1.48 -20.60
N LEU A 133 -5.66 0.69 -20.11
CA LEU A 133 -5.93 -0.63 -19.54
C LEU A 133 -6.77 -0.52 -18.25
N SER A 134 -6.54 0.50 -17.43
CA SER A 134 -7.35 0.74 -16.23
C SER A 134 -8.80 1.09 -16.59
N ALA A 135 -9.03 1.94 -17.59
CA ALA A 135 -10.35 2.26 -18.10
C ALA A 135 -11.06 1.03 -18.68
N TRP A 136 -10.34 0.20 -19.44
CA TRP A 136 -10.85 -1.07 -19.95
C TRP A 136 -11.27 -2.03 -18.85
N VAL A 137 -10.43 -2.21 -17.81
CA VAL A 137 -10.75 -3.08 -16.68
C VAL A 137 -11.95 -2.54 -15.90
N ALA A 138 -12.04 -1.21 -15.69
CA ALA A 138 -13.21 -0.59 -15.05
C ALA A 138 -14.49 -0.85 -15.84
N TRP A 139 -14.45 -0.73 -17.17
CA TRP A 139 -15.58 -1.05 -18.04
C TRP A 139 -15.99 -2.53 -17.99
N CYS A 140 -15.03 -3.45 -17.95
CA CYS A 140 -15.28 -4.89 -17.77
C CYS A 140 -15.97 -5.19 -16.42
N PHE A 141 -15.59 -4.49 -15.35
CA PHE A 141 -16.24 -4.61 -14.05
C PHE A 141 -17.69 -4.17 -14.06
N GLN A 142 -18.00 -3.08 -14.77
CA GLN A 142 -19.37 -2.60 -14.92
C GLN A 142 -20.25 -3.62 -15.67
N HIS A 143 -19.71 -4.26 -16.70
CA HIS A 143 -20.43 -5.24 -17.52
C HIS A 143 -20.35 -6.69 -17.00
N ARG A 144 -19.70 -6.90 -15.83
CA ARG A 144 -19.50 -8.22 -15.19
C ARG A 144 -18.92 -9.31 -16.10
N SER A 145 -18.21 -8.94 -17.17
CA SER A 145 -17.62 -9.87 -18.12
C SER A 145 -16.12 -9.58 -18.30
N PHE A 146 -15.31 -10.63 -18.23
CA PHE A 146 -13.86 -10.54 -18.42
C PHE A 146 -13.48 -11.37 -19.65
N PRO A 147 -13.47 -10.78 -20.85
CA PRO A 147 -13.12 -11.50 -22.06
C PRO A 147 -11.64 -11.93 -22.05
N PHE A 148 -10.77 -11.13 -21.42
CA PHE A 148 -9.32 -11.38 -21.38
C PHE A 148 -8.72 -11.05 -20.01
N VAL A 149 -7.79 -11.90 -19.55
CA VAL A 149 -7.11 -11.75 -18.24
C VAL A 149 -5.74 -11.07 -18.36
N TRP A 150 -5.14 -11.03 -19.55
CA TRP A 150 -3.81 -10.43 -19.77
C TRP A 150 -3.72 -8.93 -19.40
N PRO A 151 -4.74 -8.08 -19.62
CA PRO A 151 -4.67 -6.65 -19.25
C PRO A 151 -4.43 -6.45 -17.77
N ILE A 152 -5.06 -7.28 -16.93
CA ILE A 152 -4.92 -7.26 -15.49
C ILE A 152 -3.48 -7.64 -15.09
N LYS A 153 -2.90 -8.65 -15.73
CA LYS A 153 -1.52 -9.07 -15.46
C LYS A 153 -0.52 -7.94 -15.79
N VAL A 154 -0.69 -7.29 -16.95
CA VAL A 154 0.16 -6.16 -17.36
C VAL A 154 0.02 -4.99 -16.39
N LEU A 155 -1.21 -4.62 -16.02
CA LEU A 155 -1.46 -3.51 -15.10
C LEU A 155 -0.85 -3.76 -13.72
N ARG A 156 -0.92 -5.00 -13.20
CA ARG A 156 -0.26 -5.39 -11.94
C ARG A 156 1.26 -5.27 -12.02
N VAL A 157 1.88 -5.74 -13.10
CA VAL A 157 3.33 -5.65 -13.30
C VAL A 157 3.75 -4.19 -13.37
N TYR A 158 3.02 -3.38 -14.14
CA TYR A 158 3.25 -1.94 -14.24
C TYR A 158 3.14 -1.26 -12.87
N ALA A 159 2.05 -1.48 -12.13
CA ALA A 159 1.83 -0.88 -10.82
C ALA A 159 2.92 -1.29 -9.82
N ASN A 160 3.28 -2.57 -9.77
CA ASN A 160 4.34 -3.04 -8.88
C ASN A 160 5.72 -2.45 -9.21
N ILE A 161 6.05 -2.32 -10.50
CA ILE A 161 7.35 -1.75 -10.91
C ILE A 161 7.35 -0.24 -10.71
N PHE A 162 6.42 0.49 -11.33
CA PHE A 162 6.52 1.95 -11.41
C PHE A 162 5.91 2.68 -10.21
N PHE A 163 4.81 2.19 -9.62
CA PHE A 163 4.20 2.85 -8.46
C PHE A 163 4.79 2.42 -7.11
N HIS A 164 5.48 1.29 -7.05
CA HIS A 164 5.96 0.73 -5.78
C HIS A 164 7.47 0.51 -5.69
N VAL A 165 8.16 0.17 -6.78
CA VAL A 165 9.61 -0.15 -6.75
C VAL A 165 10.43 1.00 -7.32
N LEU A 166 9.95 1.64 -8.39
CA LEU A 166 10.61 2.71 -9.11
C LEU A 166 9.86 4.04 -9.00
N ASP A 167 9.18 4.26 -7.88
CA ASP A 167 8.28 5.40 -7.69
C ASP A 167 9.04 6.73 -7.71
N VAL A 168 10.12 6.83 -6.94
CA VAL A 168 10.98 8.01 -6.88
C VAL A 168 11.64 8.26 -8.24
N ALA A 169 12.16 7.22 -8.89
CA ALA A 169 12.84 7.41 -10.18
C ALA A 169 11.87 7.85 -11.28
N THR A 170 10.63 7.33 -11.29
CA THR A 170 9.57 7.80 -12.20
C THR A 170 9.21 9.25 -11.93
N LEU A 171 9.05 9.63 -10.65
CA LEU A 171 8.84 11.04 -10.26
C LEU A 171 9.96 11.94 -10.76
N THR A 172 11.22 11.55 -10.56
CA THR A 172 12.37 12.36 -11.00
C THR A 172 12.42 12.55 -12.51
N LEU A 173 12.10 11.52 -13.30
CA LEU A 173 12.10 11.63 -14.76
C LEU A 173 10.99 12.57 -15.26
N LEU A 174 9.79 12.47 -14.68
CA LEU A 174 8.66 13.35 -15.03
C LEU A 174 8.86 14.79 -14.54
N GLN A 175 9.65 14.99 -13.48
CA GLN A 175 10.00 16.31 -12.96
C GLN A 175 11.18 16.98 -13.68
N LEU A 176 11.99 16.22 -14.43
CA LEU A 176 13.20 16.73 -15.07
C LEU A 176 12.98 17.90 -16.04
N PRO A 177 11.91 17.96 -16.86
CA PRO A 177 11.61 19.14 -17.67
C PRO A 177 11.39 20.43 -16.86
N PHE A 178 11.10 20.32 -15.55
CA PHE A 178 10.87 21.46 -14.68
C PHE A 178 12.15 21.94 -13.97
N ASP A 179 13.28 21.25 -14.16
CA ASP A 179 14.60 21.58 -13.57
C ASP A 179 15.27 22.78 -14.25
N CYS A 180 14.50 23.85 -14.41
CA CYS A 180 14.96 25.10 -14.96
C CYS A 180 15.47 25.98 -13.83
N ARG A 181 16.51 26.76 -14.12
CA ARG A 181 17.17 27.65 -13.16
C ARG A 181 16.30 28.88 -12.85
N TRP A 182 15.17 28.67 -12.18
CA TRP A 182 14.20 29.72 -11.83
C TRP A 182 14.65 30.54 -10.63
N ILE A 183 14.83 29.89 -9.48
CA ILE A 183 15.03 30.56 -8.18
C ILE A 183 16.47 30.38 -7.72
N GLY A 184 17.12 31.47 -7.34
CA GLY A 184 18.43 31.44 -6.68
C GLY A 184 19.65 31.32 -7.62
N TYR A 185 19.46 31.56 -8.91
CA TYR A 185 20.52 31.57 -9.92
C TYR A 185 20.79 32.97 -10.47
N ARG A 186 22.01 33.23 -10.96
CA ARG A 186 22.39 34.50 -11.61
C ARG A 186 21.57 34.72 -12.88
N GLN A 187 21.24 35.97 -13.18
CA GLN A 187 20.35 36.37 -14.27
C GLN A 187 20.77 35.84 -15.64
N GLU A 188 22.09 35.72 -15.90
CA GLU A 188 22.65 35.21 -17.15
C GLU A 188 22.37 33.72 -17.42
N VAL A 189 22.11 32.93 -16.38
CA VAL A 189 21.85 31.48 -16.49
C VAL A 189 20.42 31.13 -16.07
N GLN A 190 19.59 32.14 -15.78
CA GLN A 190 18.18 31.94 -15.50
C GLN A 190 17.48 31.45 -16.76
N ASN A 191 16.37 30.73 -16.58
CA ASN A 191 15.54 30.23 -17.69
C ASN A 191 16.23 29.20 -18.62
N HIS A 192 17.39 28.67 -18.22
CA HIS A 192 18.03 27.53 -18.87
C HIS A 192 17.85 26.27 -18.04
N LEU A 193 17.72 25.13 -18.73
CA LEU A 193 17.61 23.83 -18.09
C LEU A 193 18.92 23.46 -17.39
N ALA A 194 18.88 23.00 -16.14
CA ALA A 194 20.09 22.81 -15.35
C ALA A 194 21.01 21.71 -15.91
N ILE A 195 20.42 20.67 -16.50
CA ILE A 195 21.12 19.52 -17.10
C ILE A 195 21.59 19.81 -18.53
N PHE A 196 20.81 20.56 -19.31
CA PHE A 196 21.14 20.95 -20.68
C PHE A 196 21.10 22.48 -20.82
N PRO A 197 22.20 23.18 -20.45
CA PRO A 197 22.23 24.64 -20.45
C PRO A 197 21.97 25.28 -21.82
N SER A 198 22.12 24.54 -22.91
CA SER A 198 21.82 25.01 -24.26
C SER A 198 20.33 25.20 -24.54
N MET A 199 19.45 24.66 -23.69
CA MET A 199 18.00 24.68 -23.90
C MET A 199 17.36 25.75 -23.02
N VAL A 200 16.61 26.65 -23.65
CA VAL A 200 15.81 27.68 -22.96
C VAL A 200 14.45 27.09 -22.58
N CYS A 201 14.05 27.27 -21.32
CA CYS A 201 12.86 26.62 -20.77
C CYS A 201 11.55 27.23 -21.27
N THR A 202 11.52 28.52 -21.55
CA THR A 202 10.33 29.23 -22.07
C THR A 202 10.20 29.16 -23.59
N GLU A 203 11.16 28.59 -24.30
CA GLU A 203 11.13 28.52 -25.76
C GLU A 203 10.55 27.19 -26.25
N MET A 204 9.92 27.24 -27.43
CA MET A 204 9.54 26.04 -28.15
C MET A 204 10.79 25.37 -28.73
N PRO A 205 10.91 24.03 -28.71
CA PRO A 205 9.87 23.05 -28.37
C PRO A 205 9.81 22.64 -26.89
N HIS A 206 10.68 23.18 -26.02
CA HIS A 206 10.81 22.70 -24.63
C HIS A 206 9.53 22.90 -23.81
N VAL A 207 8.83 24.03 -23.97
CA VAL A 207 7.56 24.29 -23.29
C VAL A 207 6.52 23.19 -23.55
N ALA A 208 6.46 22.63 -24.77
CA ALA A 208 5.54 21.55 -25.11
C ALA A 208 5.91 20.23 -24.40
N HIS A 209 7.20 19.95 -24.24
CA HIS A 209 7.66 18.79 -23.48
C HIS A 209 7.40 18.95 -21.98
N MET A 210 7.60 20.16 -21.44
CA MET A 210 7.31 20.51 -20.06
C MET A 210 5.81 20.39 -19.75
N SER A 211 4.93 20.86 -20.64
CA SER A 211 3.48 20.72 -20.45
C SER A 211 3.00 19.28 -20.51
N ALA A 212 3.50 18.48 -21.46
CA ALA A 212 3.21 17.05 -21.56
C ALA A 212 3.66 16.28 -20.30
N ALA A 213 4.84 16.60 -19.78
CA ALA A 213 5.34 16.02 -18.54
C ALA A 213 4.53 16.45 -17.32
N GLY A 214 4.04 17.70 -17.26
CA GLY A 214 3.16 18.17 -16.20
C GLY A 214 1.83 17.41 -16.14
N LEU A 215 1.20 17.20 -17.30
CA LEU A 215 -0.01 16.36 -17.39
C LEU A 215 0.28 14.93 -16.96
N ALA A 216 1.36 14.33 -17.46
CA ALA A 216 1.75 12.97 -17.10
C ALA A 216 2.09 12.83 -15.60
N LEU A 217 2.76 13.82 -15.00
CA LEU A 217 3.06 13.85 -13.58
C LEU A 217 1.78 13.89 -12.75
N LEU A 218 0.81 14.72 -13.12
CA LEU A 218 -0.49 14.79 -12.44
C LEU A 218 -1.24 13.44 -12.53
N THR A 219 -1.31 12.85 -13.72
CA THR A 219 -1.94 11.54 -13.93
C THR A 219 -1.23 10.45 -13.13
N TYR A 220 0.12 10.44 -13.15
CA TYR A 220 0.93 9.51 -12.39
C TYR A 220 0.66 9.62 -10.89
N LEU A 221 0.62 10.83 -10.34
CA LEU A 221 0.35 11.07 -8.91
C LEU A 221 -1.02 10.53 -8.51
N VAL A 222 -2.06 10.81 -9.29
CA VAL A 222 -3.42 10.31 -9.01
C VAL A 222 -3.45 8.78 -9.03
N MET A 223 -2.89 8.16 -10.06
CA MET A 223 -2.85 6.69 -10.14
C MET A 223 -2.01 6.05 -9.04
N ALA A 224 -0.83 6.59 -8.74
CA ALA A 224 0.04 6.09 -7.70
C ALA A 224 -0.62 6.19 -6.32
N LEU A 225 -1.24 7.34 -6.00
CA LEU A 225 -1.98 7.52 -4.75
C LEU A 225 -3.13 6.52 -4.63
N CYS A 226 -3.94 6.33 -5.68
CA CYS A 226 -5.01 5.34 -5.67
C CYS A 226 -4.49 3.90 -5.45
N ASN A 227 -3.37 3.53 -6.09
CA ASN A 227 -2.74 2.22 -5.89
C ASN A 227 -2.18 2.05 -4.47
N LEU A 228 -1.50 3.05 -3.93
CA LEU A 228 -0.98 3.03 -2.56
C LEU A 228 -2.11 2.99 -1.52
N MET A 229 -3.21 3.71 -1.76
CA MET A 229 -4.39 3.67 -0.90
C MET A 229 -5.00 2.28 -0.84
N ALA A 230 -5.00 1.55 -1.96
CA ALA A 230 -5.48 0.19 -2.05
C ALA A 230 -4.50 -0.86 -1.48
N ASP A 231 -3.22 -0.50 -1.29
CA ASP A 231 -2.16 -1.39 -0.83
C ASP A 231 -2.18 -1.60 0.69
N PHE A 232 -3.22 -2.25 1.19
CA PHE A 232 -3.27 -2.79 2.54
C PHE A 232 -3.75 -4.23 2.54
N GLU A 233 -3.42 -4.94 3.61
CA GLU A 233 -3.86 -6.29 3.86
C GLU A 233 -5.01 -6.26 4.86
N LEU A 234 -6.11 -6.86 4.45
CA LEU A 234 -7.27 -7.01 5.31
C LEU A 234 -7.09 -8.17 6.30
N ASN A 235 -6.38 -9.23 5.90
CA ASN A 235 -6.11 -10.39 6.75
C ASN A 235 -4.97 -10.13 7.75
N PRO A 236 -5.23 -10.01 9.07
CA PRO A 236 -4.20 -9.80 10.08
C PRO A 236 -3.24 -11.00 10.23
N THR A 237 -3.64 -12.21 9.82
CA THR A 237 -2.83 -13.43 9.93
C THR A 237 -2.04 -13.76 8.66
N THR A 238 -2.05 -12.86 7.66
CA THR A 238 -1.32 -13.09 6.41
C THR A 238 0.16 -13.40 6.66
N ARG A 239 0.71 -14.26 5.79
CA ARG A 239 2.14 -14.63 5.77
C ARG A 239 2.95 -13.74 4.84
N ASN A 240 2.30 -12.84 4.10
CA ASN A 240 2.99 -11.93 3.22
C ASN A 240 3.83 -10.92 4.01
N LEU A 241 5.16 -10.97 3.83
CA LEU A 241 6.10 -10.11 4.55
C LEU A 241 5.91 -8.61 4.24
N TYR A 242 5.36 -8.30 3.08
CA TYR A 242 5.07 -6.93 2.65
C TYR A 242 3.67 -6.45 3.07
N ALA A 243 2.95 -7.23 3.88
CA ALA A 243 1.62 -6.86 4.30
C ALA A 243 1.61 -5.63 5.23
N ILE A 244 0.78 -4.68 4.87
CA ILE A 244 0.59 -3.40 5.55
C ILE A 244 -0.81 -3.39 6.13
N SER A 245 -0.97 -3.06 7.41
CA SER A 245 -2.30 -2.99 8.05
C SER A 245 -3.03 -1.67 7.76
N ASN A 246 -2.29 -0.62 7.41
CA ASN A 246 -2.82 0.71 7.16
C ASN A 246 -2.04 1.42 6.05
N SER A 247 -2.72 1.71 4.94
CA SER A 247 -2.14 2.38 3.78
C SER A 247 -1.93 3.89 3.96
N GLU A 248 -2.55 4.55 4.94
CA GLU A 248 -2.39 6.00 5.16
C GLU A 248 -0.93 6.40 5.39
N VAL A 249 -0.15 5.54 6.05
CA VAL A 249 1.26 5.80 6.33
C VAL A 249 2.08 5.77 5.05
N GLU A 250 1.82 4.81 4.16
CA GLU A 250 2.50 4.72 2.85
C GLU A 250 2.10 5.89 1.94
N VAL A 251 0.83 6.30 1.95
CA VAL A 251 0.35 7.47 1.19
C VAL A 251 1.05 8.76 1.66
N ARG A 252 1.14 8.96 2.99
CA ARG A 252 1.87 10.11 3.56
C ARG A 252 3.36 10.03 3.25
N ALA A 253 3.96 8.84 3.34
CA ALA A 253 5.36 8.63 3.00
C ALA A 253 5.64 8.98 1.54
N PHE A 254 4.81 8.51 0.60
CA PHE A 254 4.90 8.86 -0.81
C PHE A 254 4.78 10.37 -1.04
N GLY A 255 3.87 11.05 -0.35
CA GLY A 255 3.77 12.52 -0.38
C GLY A 255 5.05 13.21 0.08
N VAL A 256 5.71 12.70 1.12
CA VAL A 256 7.00 13.21 1.58
C VAL A 256 8.09 12.97 0.54
N LYS A 257 8.17 11.77 -0.05
CA LYS A 257 9.13 11.46 -1.12
C LYS A 257 8.94 12.38 -2.33
N PHE A 258 7.70 12.62 -2.74
CA PHE A 258 7.36 13.56 -3.80
C PHE A 258 7.82 14.98 -3.47
N LEU A 259 7.61 15.47 -2.25
CA LEU A 259 8.11 16.78 -1.83
C LEU A 259 9.64 16.85 -1.85
N MET A 260 10.33 15.78 -1.44
CA MET A 260 11.80 15.72 -1.52
C MET A 260 12.30 15.88 -2.96
N THR A 261 11.65 15.21 -3.93
CA THR A 261 12.03 15.34 -5.34
C THR A 261 11.63 16.70 -5.92
N VAL A 262 10.48 17.27 -5.55
CA VAL A 262 10.09 18.63 -5.97
C VAL A 262 11.10 19.67 -5.48
N PHE A 263 11.48 19.65 -4.22
CA PHE A 263 12.45 20.61 -3.69
C PHE A 263 13.83 20.47 -4.33
N THR A 264 14.21 19.26 -4.70
CA THR A 264 15.44 18.99 -5.45
C THR A 264 15.53 19.76 -6.77
N TYR A 265 14.41 19.92 -7.48
CA TYR A 265 14.38 20.58 -8.79
C TYR A 265 13.91 22.04 -8.74
N ALA A 266 13.04 22.39 -7.78
CA ALA A 266 12.43 23.72 -7.72
C ALA A 266 13.32 24.78 -7.02
N VAL A 267 14.19 24.38 -6.09
CA VAL A 267 14.93 25.31 -5.23
C VAL A 267 16.42 25.33 -5.60
N GLY A 268 16.89 26.42 -6.21
CA GLY A 268 18.32 26.58 -6.53
C GLY A 268 19.21 26.98 -5.35
N TRP A 269 18.64 27.46 -4.25
CA TRP A 269 19.38 27.77 -3.03
C TRP A 269 19.79 26.50 -2.29
N ARG A 270 20.99 25.99 -2.59
CA ARG A 270 21.55 24.74 -2.03
C ARG A 270 21.39 24.61 -0.52
N LYS A 271 21.66 25.68 0.24
CA LYS A 271 21.52 25.68 1.71
C LYS A 271 20.08 25.42 2.15
N VAL A 272 19.11 26.06 1.51
CA VAL A 272 17.68 25.93 1.84
C VAL A 272 17.18 24.56 1.40
N GLN A 273 17.55 24.14 0.18
CA GLN A 273 17.22 22.84 -0.37
C GLN A 273 17.67 21.70 0.55
N ASN A 274 18.92 21.71 1.01
CA ASN A 274 19.46 20.67 1.90
C ASN A 274 18.85 20.70 3.31
N LEU A 275 18.46 21.88 3.82
CA LEU A 275 17.70 21.98 5.07
C LEU A 275 16.28 21.39 4.92
N LEU A 276 15.59 21.66 3.81
CA LEU A 276 14.28 21.09 3.54
C LEU A 276 14.34 19.57 3.41
N GLU A 277 15.34 19.05 2.70
CA GLU A 277 15.59 17.60 2.58
C GLU A 277 15.90 16.95 3.93
N LEU A 278 16.65 17.62 4.82
CA LEU A 278 16.87 17.17 6.19
C LEU A 278 15.58 17.12 7.00
N CYS A 279 14.74 18.15 6.93
CA CYS A 279 13.46 18.17 7.63
C CYS A 279 12.53 17.04 7.14
N LEU A 280 12.44 16.83 5.82
CA LEU A 280 11.61 15.80 5.23
C LEU A 280 12.11 14.38 5.51
N SER A 281 13.42 14.15 5.46
CA SER A 281 14.01 12.84 5.81
C SER A 281 13.82 12.50 7.28
N CYS A 282 14.00 13.47 8.19
CA CYS A 282 13.68 13.31 9.62
C CYS A 282 12.18 12.99 9.83
N TYR A 283 11.29 13.70 9.13
CA TYR A 283 9.85 13.46 9.21
C TYR A 283 9.47 12.08 8.69
N LEU A 284 10.08 11.62 7.60
CA LEU A 284 9.88 10.27 7.05
C LEU A 284 10.32 9.18 8.05
N ALA A 285 11.48 9.34 8.68
CA ALA A 285 11.96 8.43 9.72
C ALA A 285 11.01 8.42 10.94
N TRP A 286 10.54 9.59 11.37
CA TRP A 286 9.57 9.70 12.46
C TRP A 286 8.23 9.04 12.14
N LEU A 287 7.72 9.20 10.92
CA LEU A 287 6.45 8.63 10.47
C LEU A 287 6.45 7.10 10.62
N TYR A 288 7.52 6.45 10.15
CA TYR A 288 7.67 5.00 10.26
C TYR A 288 7.99 4.55 11.69
N LEU A 289 8.76 5.34 12.43
CA LEU A 289 9.02 5.05 13.84
C LEU A 289 7.72 5.03 14.63
N LYS A 290 6.83 6.02 14.43
CA LYS A 290 5.57 6.18 15.19
C LYS A 290 4.49 5.17 14.78
N TRP A 291 4.28 4.94 13.48
CA TRP A 291 3.10 4.21 13.01
C TRP A 291 3.34 2.74 12.64
N GLN A 292 4.56 2.34 12.29
CA GLN A 292 4.94 0.94 12.01
C GLN A 292 3.89 0.16 11.18
N PRO A 293 3.67 0.56 9.92
CA PRO A 293 2.55 0.10 9.10
C PRO A 293 2.61 -1.39 8.73
N HIS A 294 3.78 -2.01 8.68
CA HIS A 294 3.91 -3.42 8.31
C HIS A 294 3.48 -4.33 9.45
N LEU A 295 2.80 -5.43 9.11
CA LEU A 295 2.40 -6.42 10.10
C LEU A 295 3.62 -7.09 10.76
N PHE A 296 4.70 -7.31 10.00
CA PHE A 296 5.95 -7.89 10.48
C PHE A 296 6.86 -6.83 11.11
N GLY A 297 7.15 -6.97 12.42
CA GLY A 297 7.94 -6.00 13.18
C GLY A 297 9.33 -5.72 12.60
N TRP A 298 10.06 -6.78 12.19
CA TRP A 298 11.42 -6.63 11.66
C TRP A 298 11.48 -5.77 10.37
N VAL A 299 10.45 -5.82 9.52
CA VAL A 299 10.35 -5.00 8.31
C VAL A 299 10.25 -3.52 8.67
N ASN A 300 9.44 -3.20 9.70
CA ASN A 300 9.36 -1.84 10.21
C ASN A 300 10.69 -1.37 10.81
N HIS A 301 11.40 -2.23 11.55
CA HIS A 301 12.70 -1.87 12.14
C HIS A 301 13.74 -1.57 11.07
N LEU A 302 13.81 -2.42 10.03
CA LEU A 302 14.70 -2.21 8.90
C LEU A 302 14.38 -0.92 8.14
N ARG A 303 13.10 -0.65 7.83
CA ARG A 303 12.68 0.60 7.17
C ARG A 303 13.05 1.84 7.99
N VAL A 304 12.82 1.84 9.29
CA VAL A 304 13.21 2.96 10.16
C VAL A 304 14.73 3.16 10.14
N GLY A 305 15.51 2.08 10.23
CA GLY A 305 16.98 2.17 10.12
C GLY A 305 17.45 2.77 8.79
N LEU A 306 16.86 2.34 7.67
CA LEU A 306 17.16 2.89 6.35
C LEU A 306 16.83 4.39 6.26
N TYR A 307 15.69 4.83 6.78
CA TYR A 307 15.33 6.26 6.80
C TYR A 307 16.20 7.09 7.75
N CYS A 308 16.61 6.55 8.90
CA CYS A 308 17.60 7.21 9.78
C CYS A 308 18.96 7.37 9.08
N SER A 309 19.34 6.39 8.27
CA SER A 309 20.57 6.46 7.45
C SER A 309 20.46 7.58 6.41
N ILE A 310 19.32 7.71 5.73
CA ILE A 310 19.07 8.81 4.77
C ILE A 310 19.11 10.17 5.49
N ALA A 311 18.50 10.30 6.67
CA ALA A 311 18.56 11.53 7.45
C ALA A 311 20.00 11.91 7.83
N THR A 312 20.84 10.91 8.12
CA THR A 312 22.28 11.12 8.40
C THR A 312 23.02 11.68 7.18
N VAL A 313 22.68 11.19 5.99
CA VAL A 313 23.21 11.73 4.73
C VAL A 313 22.76 13.18 4.52
N SER A 314 21.48 13.49 4.80
CA SER A 314 20.97 14.88 4.73
C SER A 314 21.71 15.81 5.69
N VAL A 315 22.03 15.35 6.92
CA VAL A 315 22.87 16.12 7.86
C VAL A 315 24.22 16.43 7.22
N GLY A 316 24.83 15.44 6.56
CA GLY A 316 26.06 15.63 5.82
C GLY A 316 25.99 16.67 4.71
N SER A 317 24.95 16.61 3.87
CA SER A 317 24.73 17.57 2.79
C SER A 317 24.58 19.00 3.35
N VAL A 318 23.90 19.17 4.49
CA VAL A 318 23.82 20.45 5.20
C VAL A 318 25.20 20.90 5.70
N MET A 319 25.94 20.04 6.41
CA MET A 319 27.27 20.40 6.95
C MET A 319 28.23 20.87 5.86
N LEU A 320 28.28 20.18 4.71
CA LEU A 320 29.13 20.54 3.59
C LEU A 320 28.66 21.83 2.89
N SER A 321 27.35 21.99 2.72
CA SER A 321 26.76 23.18 2.06
C SER A 321 26.95 24.47 2.85
N PHE A 322 27.03 24.39 4.17
CA PHE A 322 27.26 25.54 5.03
C PHE A 322 28.75 25.89 5.18
N ARG A 323 29.67 25.03 4.72
CA ARG A 323 31.12 25.28 4.74
C ARG A 323 31.74 25.16 3.34
N PRO A 324 31.43 26.09 2.42
CA PRO A 324 31.98 26.06 1.06
C PRO A 324 33.51 26.21 1.04
N ASP A 325 34.11 26.91 2.00
CA ASP A 325 35.57 27.16 2.03
C ASP A 325 36.36 26.05 2.76
N ALA A 326 35.70 24.95 3.12
CA ALA A 326 36.35 23.85 3.80
C ALA A 326 37.43 23.21 2.92
N THR A 327 38.60 22.95 3.53
CA THR A 327 39.74 22.33 2.87
C THR A 327 39.39 20.93 2.34
N LYS A 328 40.03 20.50 1.24
CA LYS A 328 39.88 19.15 0.68
C LYS A 328 40.02 18.02 1.73
N PRO A 329 41.03 18.02 2.63
CA PRO A 329 41.13 16.98 3.66
C PRO A 329 39.96 16.99 4.65
N PHE A 330 39.43 18.17 5.02
CA PHE A 330 38.25 18.25 5.88
C PHE A 330 37.02 17.63 5.20
N ARG A 331 36.81 17.92 3.92
CA ARG A 331 35.69 17.36 3.15
C ARG A 331 35.82 15.84 3.02
N GLN A 332 37.02 15.32 2.76
CA GLN A 332 37.28 13.87 2.73
C GLN A 332 36.99 13.20 4.08
N ALA A 333 37.50 13.77 5.17
CA ALA A 333 37.25 13.26 6.52
C ALA A 333 35.75 13.31 6.89
N THR A 334 35.06 14.39 6.50
CA THR A 334 33.63 14.56 6.74
C THR A 334 32.80 13.57 5.92
N THR A 335 33.09 13.42 4.63
CA THR A 335 32.43 12.43 3.77
C THR A 335 32.62 11.00 4.30
N THR A 336 33.85 10.62 4.63
CA THR A 336 34.15 9.26 5.15
C THR A 336 33.49 9.01 6.49
N ALA A 337 33.56 9.96 7.43
CA ALA A 337 32.91 9.83 8.74
C ALA A 337 31.39 9.69 8.62
N LEU A 338 30.75 10.52 7.78
CA LEU A 338 29.29 10.51 7.62
C LEU A 338 28.80 9.27 6.89
N LEU A 339 29.50 8.82 5.83
CA LEU A 339 29.16 7.57 5.16
C LEU A 339 29.37 6.35 6.08
N ALA A 340 30.44 6.32 6.88
CA ALA A 340 30.64 5.28 7.88
C ALA A 340 29.55 5.30 8.95
N SER A 341 29.09 6.49 9.36
CA SER A 341 28.04 6.64 10.36
C SER A 341 26.66 6.17 9.89
N MET A 342 26.42 6.03 8.57
CA MET A 342 25.15 5.52 8.04
C MET A 342 24.84 4.13 8.60
N GLY A 343 25.81 3.22 8.62
CA GLY A 343 25.62 1.87 9.15
C GLY A 343 25.29 1.87 10.65
N VAL A 344 25.93 2.75 11.41
CA VAL A 344 25.64 2.92 12.85
C VAL A 344 24.22 3.46 13.06
N MET A 345 23.83 4.49 12.30
CA MET A 345 22.51 5.10 12.39
C MET A 345 21.39 4.17 11.88
N LEU A 346 21.70 3.27 10.95
CA LEU A 346 20.81 2.17 10.56
C LEU A 346 20.48 1.28 11.75
N VAL A 347 21.52 0.80 12.44
CA VAL A 347 21.37 -0.09 13.60
C VAL A 347 20.66 0.63 14.75
N LEU A 348 21.04 1.88 15.04
CA LEU A 348 20.41 2.68 16.09
C LEU A 348 18.93 2.96 15.78
N GLY A 349 18.59 3.31 14.53
CA GLY A 349 17.21 3.52 14.11
C GLY A 349 16.36 2.25 14.21
N ALA A 350 16.91 1.11 13.78
CA ALA A 350 16.25 -0.18 13.91
C ALA A 350 16.06 -0.59 15.39
N ALA A 351 17.08 -0.39 16.22
CA ALA A 351 17.03 -0.66 17.65
C ALA A 351 16.00 0.24 18.35
N ALA A 352 15.96 1.54 18.04
CA ALA A 352 14.96 2.47 18.57
C ALA A 352 13.53 2.02 18.22
N SER A 353 13.31 1.58 16.97
CA SER A 353 12.02 1.03 16.51
C SER A 353 11.63 -0.25 17.25
N TYR A 354 12.59 -1.15 17.48
CA TYR A 354 12.39 -2.40 18.23
C TYR A 354 12.06 -2.13 19.70
N VAL A 355 12.87 -1.32 20.36
CA VAL A 355 12.69 -0.96 21.78
C VAL A 355 11.36 -0.25 21.96
N ARG A 356 11.02 0.72 21.09
CA ARG A 356 9.73 1.43 21.17
C ARG A 356 8.56 0.45 21.05
N LEU A 357 8.53 -0.39 20.01
CA LEU A 357 7.43 -1.34 19.80
C LEU A 357 7.32 -2.32 20.97
N LYS A 358 8.44 -2.93 21.37
CA LYS A 358 8.46 -3.94 22.42
C LYS A 358 8.05 -3.37 23.78
N LEU A 359 8.66 -2.27 24.20
CA LEU A 359 8.35 -1.65 25.50
C LEU A 359 6.93 -1.12 25.54
N TRP A 360 6.50 -0.40 24.50
CA TRP A 360 5.17 0.19 24.46
C TRP A 360 4.08 -0.87 24.38
N SER A 361 4.18 -1.85 23.47
CA SER A 361 3.18 -2.91 23.36
C SER A 361 3.14 -3.77 24.61
N ASN A 362 4.27 -4.13 25.21
CA ASN A 362 4.28 -4.88 26.47
C ASN A 362 3.66 -4.09 27.63
N TYR A 363 3.92 -2.79 27.71
CA TYR A 363 3.30 -1.92 28.72
C TYR A 363 1.78 -1.90 28.59
N VAL A 364 1.26 -1.72 27.38
CA VAL A 364 -0.20 -1.74 27.12
C VAL A 364 -0.78 -3.12 27.41
N LEU A 365 -0.14 -4.20 26.93
CA LEU A 365 -0.60 -5.56 27.17
C LEU A 365 -0.63 -5.90 28.66
N MET A 366 0.39 -5.50 29.43
CA MET A 366 0.42 -5.70 30.87
C MET A 366 -0.76 -5.01 31.55
N ARG A 367 -1.09 -3.76 31.17
CA ARG A 367 -2.26 -3.04 31.71
C ARG A 367 -3.57 -3.77 31.45
N TYR A 368 -3.76 -4.32 30.25
CA TYR A 368 -4.96 -5.09 29.92
C TYR A 368 -5.01 -6.44 30.64
N ARG A 369 -3.87 -7.09 30.88
CA ARG A 369 -3.78 -8.35 31.65
C ARG A 369 -4.07 -8.17 33.14
N THR A 370 -3.67 -7.05 33.73
CA THR A 370 -3.85 -6.78 35.16
C THR A 370 -5.15 -6.02 35.48
N ALA A 371 -5.93 -5.65 34.47
CA ALA A 371 -7.16 -4.89 34.67
C ALA A 371 -8.25 -5.74 35.35
N PRO A 372 -8.94 -5.22 36.38
CA PRO A 372 -10.11 -5.88 36.95
C PRO A 372 -11.20 -6.12 35.90
N ALA A 373 -11.91 -7.24 36.03
CA ALA A 373 -13.04 -7.56 35.15
C ALA A 373 -14.08 -6.43 35.16
N GLY A 374 -14.52 -6.00 33.97
CA GLY A 374 -15.52 -4.95 33.80
C GLY A 374 -15.00 -3.50 33.89
N GLN A 375 -13.69 -3.28 34.05
CA GLN A 375 -13.15 -1.92 34.03
C GLN A 375 -13.29 -1.28 32.63
N LYS A 376 -13.77 -0.02 32.59
CA LYS A 376 -13.91 0.74 31.33
C LYS A 376 -12.56 0.87 30.62
N ALA A 377 -12.51 0.64 29.31
CA ALA A 377 -11.28 0.66 28.50
C ALA A 377 -10.46 1.96 28.67
N ARG A 378 -11.12 3.12 28.78
CA ARG A 378 -10.49 4.43 29.01
C ARG A 378 -9.67 4.52 30.30
N ARG A 379 -9.98 3.69 31.31
CA ARG A 379 -9.25 3.63 32.59
C ARG A 379 -8.07 2.65 32.55
N ILE A 380 -8.08 1.68 31.63
CA ILE A 380 -7.00 0.71 31.46
C ILE A 380 -5.84 1.37 30.73
N TYR A 381 -6.10 1.87 29.51
CA TYR A 381 -5.14 2.60 28.71
C TYR A 381 -5.87 3.53 27.74
N LYS A 382 -5.42 4.79 27.64
CA LYS A 382 -6.03 5.79 26.76
C LYS A 382 -5.26 5.85 25.43
N PHE A 383 -5.71 5.08 24.45
CA PHE A 383 -5.24 5.20 23.07
C PHE A 383 -5.53 6.60 22.52
N LYS A 384 -4.59 7.16 21.75
CA LYS A 384 -4.78 8.46 21.08
C LYS A 384 -5.43 8.31 19.71
N ASP A 385 -5.21 7.17 19.07
CA ASP A 385 -5.63 6.89 17.70
C ASP A 385 -6.03 5.41 17.58
N ALA A 386 -7.02 5.10 16.74
CA ALA A 386 -7.48 3.74 16.47
C ALA A 386 -6.37 2.86 15.88
N ARG A 387 -5.41 3.44 15.16
CA ARG A 387 -4.22 2.75 14.65
C ARG A 387 -3.35 2.15 15.74
N GLU A 388 -3.26 2.82 16.89
CA GLU A 388 -2.48 2.30 18.02
C GLU A 388 -3.09 1.00 18.57
N VAL A 389 -4.43 0.88 18.52
CA VAL A 389 -5.14 -0.34 18.91
C VAL A 389 -4.77 -1.49 17.98
N GLU A 390 -4.77 -1.25 16.66
CA GLU A 390 -4.39 -2.25 15.66
C GLU A 390 -2.96 -2.75 15.90
N ILE A 391 -1.99 -1.85 16.11
CA ILE A 391 -0.58 -2.24 16.34
C ILE A 391 -0.45 -3.17 17.55
N VAL A 392 -1.15 -2.89 18.66
CA VAL A 392 -1.11 -3.74 19.86
C VAL A 392 -1.89 -5.04 19.64
N ALA A 393 -2.99 -5.01 18.89
CA ALA A 393 -3.80 -6.18 18.57
C ALA A 393 -3.05 -7.22 17.72
N ARG A 394 -1.92 -6.85 17.07
CA ARG A 394 -1.02 -7.79 16.39
C ARG A 394 -0.43 -8.88 17.31
N VAL A 395 -0.64 -8.80 18.63
CA VAL A 395 -0.32 -9.89 19.58
C VAL A 395 -0.96 -11.22 19.17
N CYS A 396 -2.11 -11.21 18.48
CA CYS A 396 -2.77 -12.41 17.95
C CYS A 396 -1.92 -13.17 16.91
N ARG A 397 -0.88 -12.57 16.33
CA ARG A 397 0.01 -13.18 15.34
C ARG A 397 1.07 -14.06 16.02
N ARG A 398 0.60 -15.02 16.83
CA ARG A 398 1.43 -16.06 17.45
C ARG A 398 0.85 -17.42 17.04
N TRP A 399 1.72 -18.28 16.53
CA TRP A 399 1.37 -19.63 16.10
C TRP A 399 1.91 -20.64 17.10
N THR A 400 1.12 -21.64 17.45
CA THR A 400 1.54 -22.74 18.34
C THR A 400 2.33 -23.79 17.59
N ASP A 401 2.03 -23.97 16.30
CA ASP A 401 2.56 -25.06 15.48
C ASP A 401 3.72 -24.60 14.60
N GLN A 402 4.67 -25.50 14.37
CA GLN A 402 5.80 -25.29 13.45
C GLN A 402 5.35 -25.10 11.99
N HIS A 403 4.16 -25.62 11.63
CA HIS A 403 3.55 -25.47 10.31
C HIS A 403 2.73 -24.16 10.17
N TYR A 404 2.66 -23.35 11.24
CA TYR A 404 1.97 -22.06 11.28
C TYR A 404 0.46 -22.14 10.96
N GLU A 405 -0.21 -23.25 11.27
CA GLU A 405 -1.63 -23.45 10.97
C GLU A 405 -2.52 -23.04 12.15
N LEU A 406 -2.14 -23.41 13.39
CA LEU A 406 -2.89 -23.07 14.59
C LEU A 406 -2.38 -21.78 15.25
N LEU A 407 -3.29 -20.84 15.49
CA LEU A 407 -3.04 -19.62 16.27
C LEU A 407 -3.14 -19.89 17.77
N ASP A 408 -2.33 -19.19 18.56
CA ASP A 408 -2.43 -19.22 20.02
C ASP A 408 -3.74 -18.57 20.49
N VAL A 409 -4.64 -19.41 21.00
CA VAL A 409 -5.96 -19.02 21.51
C VAL A 409 -5.85 -17.98 22.62
N LYS A 410 -4.79 -18.03 23.45
CA LYS A 410 -4.60 -17.04 24.53
C LYS A 410 -4.28 -15.66 23.93
N ALA A 411 -3.38 -15.63 22.95
CA ALA A 411 -3.02 -14.40 22.25
C ALA A 411 -4.20 -13.82 21.44
N ALA A 412 -5.02 -14.68 20.83
CA ALA A 412 -6.25 -14.26 20.15
C ALA A 412 -7.24 -13.61 21.13
N LYS A 413 -7.49 -14.22 22.29
CA LYS A 413 -8.37 -13.65 23.34
C LYS A 413 -7.85 -12.30 23.85
N GLU A 414 -6.54 -12.16 24.04
CA GLU A 414 -5.94 -10.88 24.43
C GLU A 414 -6.18 -9.80 23.38
N ALA A 415 -5.99 -10.11 22.10
CA ALA A 415 -6.26 -9.18 21.01
C ALA A 415 -7.75 -8.81 20.94
N GLU A 416 -8.66 -9.75 21.15
CA GLU A 416 -10.11 -9.50 21.17
C GLU A 416 -10.50 -8.48 22.25
N ILE A 417 -9.95 -8.62 23.48
CA ILE A 417 -10.19 -7.69 24.59
C ILE A 417 -9.72 -6.28 24.21
N ILE A 418 -8.54 -6.17 23.59
CA ILE A 418 -7.95 -4.89 23.18
C ILE A 418 -8.78 -4.23 22.08
N ILE A 419 -9.19 -4.99 21.07
CA ILE A 419 -10.02 -4.50 19.96
C ILE A 419 -11.39 -4.05 20.48
N LYS A 420 -12.04 -4.83 21.36
CA LYS A 420 -13.29 -4.43 22.01
C LYS A 420 -13.12 -3.17 22.86
N GLY A 421 -12.00 -3.05 23.57
CA GLY A 421 -11.64 -1.82 24.29
C GLY A 421 -11.44 -0.63 23.36
N GLY A 422 -10.84 -0.84 22.19
CA GLY A 422 -10.71 0.16 21.13
C GLY A 422 -12.06 0.62 20.57
N MET A 423 -12.99 -0.32 20.33
CA MET A 423 -14.36 0.02 19.89
C MET A 423 -15.13 0.86 20.92
N GLN A 424 -14.88 0.67 22.22
CA GLN A 424 -15.46 1.52 23.27
C GLN A 424 -14.85 2.94 23.28
N LEU A 425 -13.58 3.07 22.88
CA LEU A 425 -12.88 4.36 22.83
C LEU A 425 -13.17 5.15 21.55
N PHE A 426 -13.40 4.44 20.44
CA PHE A 426 -13.63 5.00 19.11
C PHE A 426 -14.91 4.42 18.47
N PRO A 427 -16.10 4.66 19.05
CA PRO A 427 -17.35 4.05 18.60
C PRO A 427 -17.77 4.47 17.18
N ASP A 428 -17.39 5.69 16.77
CA ASP A 428 -17.74 6.29 15.48
C ASP A 428 -16.68 6.02 14.40
N SER A 429 -15.58 5.34 14.75
CA SER A 429 -14.49 5.07 13.79
C SER A 429 -14.83 3.86 12.92
N ALA A 430 -15.00 4.08 11.62
CA ALA A 430 -15.12 3.02 10.64
C ALA A 430 -13.88 2.11 10.59
N TYR A 431 -12.66 2.68 10.65
CA TYR A 431 -11.41 1.93 10.75
C TYR A 431 -11.40 0.89 11.89
N MET A 432 -11.85 1.28 13.08
CA MET A 432 -11.87 0.38 14.23
C MET A 432 -12.86 -0.77 14.03
N ARG A 433 -14.03 -0.50 13.44
CA ARG A 433 -15.01 -1.54 13.10
C ARG A 433 -14.50 -2.48 12.01
N ILE A 434 -13.87 -1.96 10.97
CA ILE A 434 -13.24 -2.76 9.91
C ILE A 434 -12.15 -3.66 10.51
N THR A 435 -11.33 -3.13 11.42
CA THR A 435 -10.31 -3.91 12.14
C THR A 435 -10.95 -5.06 12.94
N TYR A 436 -12.07 -4.82 13.61
CA TYR A 436 -12.81 -5.87 14.32
C TYR A 436 -13.43 -6.88 13.37
N VAL A 437 -14.02 -6.46 12.25
CA VAL A 437 -14.55 -7.35 11.21
C VAL A 437 -13.44 -8.27 10.69
N ASN A 438 -12.29 -7.72 10.37
CA ASN A 438 -11.12 -8.47 9.89
C ASN A 438 -10.68 -9.52 10.91
N PHE A 439 -10.66 -9.15 12.20
CA PHE A 439 -10.35 -10.05 13.30
C PHE A 439 -11.39 -11.18 13.44
N LEU A 440 -12.68 -10.86 13.40
CA LEU A 440 -13.75 -11.86 13.50
C LEU A 440 -13.70 -12.89 12.37
N ILE A 441 -13.45 -12.44 11.14
CA ILE A 441 -13.45 -13.29 9.95
C ILE A 441 -12.20 -14.17 9.89
N ASP A 442 -11.00 -13.60 10.10
CA ASP A 442 -9.74 -14.30 9.80
C ASP A 442 -9.01 -14.83 11.04
N VAL A 443 -9.40 -14.43 12.27
CA VAL A 443 -8.81 -14.94 13.53
C VAL A 443 -9.80 -15.81 14.29
N LEU A 444 -11.05 -15.38 14.45
CA LEU A 444 -12.08 -16.16 15.15
C LEU A 444 -12.91 -17.07 14.21
N GLU A 445 -12.66 -16.99 12.89
CA GLU A 445 -13.38 -17.75 11.85
C GLU A 445 -14.91 -17.55 11.86
N SER A 446 -15.39 -16.51 12.54
CA SER A 446 -16.82 -16.20 12.71
C SER A 446 -17.30 -15.28 11.59
N SER A 447 -17.39 -15.84 10.37
CA SER A 447 -17.73 -15.07 9.16
C SER A 447 -19.09 -14.36 9.24
N GLN A 448 -20.14 -15.01 9.76
CA GLN A 448 -21.49 -14.44 9.86
C GLN A 448 -21.52 -13.17 10.73
N THR A 449 -20.96 -13.25 11.93
CA THR A 449 -20.83 -12.11 12.85
C THR A 449 -19.97 -11.00 12.24
N GLY A 450 -18.90 -11.36 11.54
CA GLY A 450 -18.05 -10.41 10.81
C GLY A 450 -18.84 -9.59 9.78
N TYR A 451 -19.65 -10.23 8.94
CA TYR A 451 -20.45 -9.52 7.94
C TYR A 451 -21.58 -8.67 8.55
N SER A 452 -22.19 -9.12 9.65
CA SER A 452 -23.13 -8.29 10.41
C SER A 452 -22.47 -7.00 10.92
N GLN A 453 -21.25 -7.10 11.45
CA GLN A 453 -20.48 -5.93 11.89
C GLN A 453 -20.01 -5.05 10.70
N LEU A 454 -19.80 -5.63 9.52
CA LEU A 454 -19.45 -4.89 8.31
C LEU A 454 -20.58 -3.92 7.89
N GLN A 455 -21.85 -4.33 8.01
CA GLN A 455 -22.98 -3.42 7.77
C GLN A 455 -23.03 -2.27 8.77
N THR A 456 -22.57 -2.50 10.00
CA THR A 456 -22.45 -1.44 11.00
C THR A 456 -21.30 -0.48 10.63
N ALA A 457 -20.19 -0.99 10.09
CA ALA A 457 -19.08 -0.16 9.63
C ALA A 457 -19.48 0.80 8.50
N LYS A 458 -20.35 0.37 7.58
CA LYS A 458 -20.89 1.23 6.51
C LYS A 458 -21.62 2.47 7.04
N LYS A 459 -22.27 2.35 8.20
CA LYS A 459 -23.04 3.44 8.83
C LYS A 459 -22.15 4.49 9.50
N CYS A 460 -20.85 4.22 9.69
CA CYS A 460 -19.91 5.09 10.41
C CYS A 460 -19.20 6.12 9.51
N ASN A 461 -19.84 6.58 8.42
CA ASN A 461 -19.27 7.57 7.48
C ASN A 461 -17.81 7.27 7.05
N PRO A 462 -17.56 6.12 6.40
CA PRO A 462 -16.20 5.71 6.03
C PRO A 462 -15.56 6.66 5.00
N ASN A 463 -14.26 6.90 5.17
CA ASN A 463 -13.39 7.60 4.22
C ASN A 463 -13.12 6.74 2.96
N LEU A 464 -12.43 7.29 1.96
CA LEU A 464 -12.21 6.60 0.67
C LEU A 464 -11.44 5.27 0.81
N ILE A 465 -10.48 5.19 1.75
CA ILE A 465 -9.70 3.96 2.03
C ILE A 465 -10.58 2.92 2.72
N GLU A 466 -11.37 3.35 3.71
CA GLU A 466 -12.29 2.49 4.46
C GLU A 466 -13.42 1.97 3.57
N ARG A 467 -13.94 2.78 2.65
CA ARG A 467 -14.91 2.35 1.63
C ARG A 467 -14.32 1.28 0.73
N PHE A 468 -13.08 1.45 0.28
CA PHE A 468 -12.39 0.42 -0.49
C PHE A 468 -12.14 -0.85 0.35
N ALA A 469 -11.82 -0.73 1.63
CA ALA A 469 -11.66 -1.87 2.54
C ALA A 469 -12.95 -2.69 2.68
N ILE A 470 -14.09 -2.01 2.82
CA ILE A 470 -15.42 -2.63 2.85
C ILE A 470 -15.68 -3.33 1.51
N PHE A 471 -15.46 -2.65 0.38
CA PHE A 471 -15.64 -3.23 -0.95
C PHE A 471 -14.78 -4.48 -1.16
N ALA A 472 -13.49 -4.43 -0.81
CA ALA A 472 -12.57 -5.55 -0.93
C ALA A 472 -13.00 -6.75 -0.07
N ARG A 473 -13.56 -6.51 1.12
CA ARG A 473 -14.15 -7.58 1.96
C ARG A 473 -15.38 -8.21 1.33
N GLU A 474 -16.27 -7.42 0.74
CA GLU A 474 -17.46 -7.94 0.06
C GLU A 474 -17.09 -8.78 -1.17
N GLN A 475 -16.12 -8.32 -1.97
CA GLN A 475 -15.62 -9.09 -3.12
C GLN A 475 -14.94 -10.40 -2.71
N ALA A 476 -14.18 -10.38 -1.61
CA ALA A 476 -13.58 -11.61 -1.06
C ALA A 476 -14.66 -12.61 -0.61
N SER A 477 -15.75 -12.13 0.01
CA SER A 477 -16.91 -12.95 0.38
C SER A 477 -17.56 -13.62 -0.83
N ARG A 478 -17.90 -12.82 -1.85
CA ARG A 478 -18.53 -13.29 -3.09
C ARG A 478 -17.67 -14.34 -3.78
N GLY A 479 -16.35 -14.13 -3.83
CA GLY A 479 -15.42 -15.11 -4.38
C GLY A 479 -15.41 -16.44 -3.62
N ARG A 480 -15.50 -16.42 -2.28
CA ARG A 480 -15.58 -17.64 -1.45
C ARG A 480 -16.90 -18.38 -1.69
N CYS A 481 -18.03 -17.67 -1.75
CA CYS A 481 -19.34 -18.27 -2.02
C CYS A 481 -19.43 -18.89 -3.43
N ALA A 482 -18.94 -18.18 -4.45
CA ALA A 482 -18.91 -18.70 -5.83
C ALA A 482 -18.02 -19.95 -5.94
N GLY A 483 -16.86 -19.98 -5.27
CA GLY A 483 -15.98 -21.14 -5.22
C GLY A 483 -16.58 -22.34 -4.48
N ALA A 484 -17.39 -22.11 -3.45
CA ALA A 484 -18.10 -23.16 -2.72
C ALA A 484 -19.22 -23.79 -3.56
N SER A 485 -20.00 -22.97 -4.29
CA SER A 485 -21.05 -23.47 -5.20
C SER A 485 -20.49 -24.28 -6.38
N GLY A 486 -19.33 -23.89 -6.93
CA GLY A 486 -18.65 -24.67 -7.97
C GLY A 486 -18.14 -26.04 -7.49
N ARG A 487 -17.81 -26.17 -6.20
CA ARG A 487 -17.38 -27.45 -5.59
C ARG A 487 -18.58 -28.35 -5.23
N ALA A 488 -19.74 -27.77 -4.95
CA ALA A 488 -20.97 -28.50 -4.67
C ALA A 488 -21.66 -29.04 -5.94
N GLY A 489 -21.49 -28.37 -7.10
CA GLY A 489 -22.00 -28.85 -8.39
C GLY A 489 -21.21 -30.00 -9.03
N GLY A 490 -20.05 -30.37 -8.46
CA GLY A 490 -19.18 -31.44 -8.97
C GLY A 490 -19.42 -32.84 -8.37
N ARG A 491 -20.40 -33.01 -7.47
CA ARG A 491 -20.83 -34.32 -6.96
C ARG A 491 -22.28 -34.57 -7.37
N ALA A 492 -22.47 -35.05 -8.60
CA ALA A 492 -23.69 -35.75 -8.97
C ALA A 492 -23.75 -37.09 -8.18
N PRO A 493 -24.94 -37.52 -7.72
CA PRO A 493 -25.07 -38.75 -6.95
C PRO A 493 -24.90 -39.97 -7.85
N ALA A 494 -23.87 -40.77 -7.62
CA ALA A 494 -23.76 -42.11 -8.18
C ALA A 494 -24.81 -43.01 -7.51
N GLY A 495 -25.93 -43.22 -8.18
CA GLY A 495 -27.01 -44.10 -7.72
C GLY A 495 -27.87 -44.54 -8.90
N ALA A 496 -27.40 -45.55 -9.63
CA ALA A 496 -28.25 -46.36 -10.50
C ALA A 496 -27.83 -47.84 -10.37
N PRO A 497 -28.76 -48.76 -10.11
CA PRO A 497 -28.46 -50.16 -9.81
C PRO A 497 -28.15 -50.96 -11.07
N LEU A 498 -27.29 -51.98 -10.89
CA LEU A 498 -26.94 -53.01 -11.86
C LEU A 498 -28.18 -53.77 -12.34
N ALA A 499 -28.38 -53.80 -13.66
CA ALA A 499 -29.16 -54.80 -14.35
C ALA A 499 -28.28 -55.43 -15.44
N GLY A 500 -27.98 -56.72 -15.30
CA GLY A 500 -27.78 -57.62 -16.45
C GLY A 500 -28.96 -58.59 -16.50
N PRO A 501 -29.02 -59.57 -17.44
CA PRO A 501 -28.15 -59.87 -18.59
C PRO A 501 -28.93 -60.11 -19.90
N GLY A 502 -28.23 -60.44 -21.00
CA GLY A 502 -28.78 -61.09 -22.21
C GLY A 502 -28.21 -60.51 -23.51
N SER A 503 -27.15 -61.08 -24.09
CA SER A 503 -27.16 -62.19 -25.05
C SER A 503 -27.84 -61.89 -26.39
N ALA A 504 -27.07 -61.39 -27.35
CA ALA A 504 -26.91 -61.88 -28.73
C ALA A 504 -25.90 -60.98 -29.45
#